data_AF-A0A239IVI9-F1
#
_entry.id   AF-A0A239IVI9-F1
#
_cell.length_a   1.000
_cell.length_b   1.000
_cell.length_c   1.000
_cell.angle_alpha   90.00
_cell.angle_beta   90.00
_cell.angle_gamma   90.00
#
_symmetry.space_group_name_H-M   'P 1'
#
loop_
_entity.id
_entity.type
_entity.pdbx_description
1 polymer ?
#
loop_
_entity_poly.entity_id
_entity_poly.type
_entity_poly.pdbx_seq_one_letter_code
_entity_poly.pdbx_strand_id
1 'polypeptide(L)'
;MSFTEAGFVAMNRAMDHPLLDLINARIEAAERSGAFENLEGAGRPLPASDDPDNAVLTRILKENGAVPEEVALLRELADLRARLRDTHDRTARAALIRDIALADTRLDIAKRR
;
A
#
# COMPACT_ATOMS: atom_id res chain seq x y z
N MET A 1 18.82 20.10 28.59
CA MET A 1 17.50 19.51 28.89
C MET A 1 17.64 18.01 28.71
N SER A 2 17.79 17.28 29.82
CA SER A 2 18.02 15.83 29.84
C SER A 2 16.70 15.10 29.62
N PHE A 3 16.56 14.43 28.48
CA PHE A 3 15.56 13.38 28.31
C PHE A 3 15.95 12.24 29.26
N THR A 4 15.21 12.10 30.36
CA THR A 4 15.40 11.04 31.33
C THR A 4 15.04 9.68 30.71
N GLU A 5 15.89 8.67 30.92
CA GLU A 5 15.70 7.27 30.48
C GLU A 5 14.29 6.73 30.78
N ALA A 6 13.67 7.19 31.86
CA ALA A 6 12.33 6.81 32.27
C ALA A 6 11.24 7.10 31.22
N GLY A 7 11.40 8.15 30.40
CA GLY A 7 10.45 8.50 29.34
C GLY A 7 10.49 7.54 28.14
N PHE A 8 11.69 7.02 27.81
CA PHE A 8 11.87 6.03 26.75
C PHE A 8 11.32 4.66 27.16
N VAL A 9 11.53 4.27 28.41
CA VAL A 9 11.04 2.99 28.97
C VAL A 9 9.50 2.95 29.06
N ALA A 10 8.84 4.08 29.34
CA ALA A 10 7.38 4.13 29.43
C ALA A 10 6.68 3.94 28.06
N MET A 11 7.28 4.42 26.97
CA MET A 11 6.72 4.23 25.62
C MET A 11 6.89 2.79 25.13
N ASN A 12 7.93 2.09 25.61
CA ASN A 12 8.22 0.70 25.24
C ASN A 12 7.21 -0.32 25.79
N ARG A 13 6.52 -0.02 26.91
CA ARG A 13 5.52 -0.93 27.50
C ARG A 13 4.15 -0.94 26.80
N ALA A 14 3.89 -0.01 25.89
CA ALA A 14 2.65 -0.01 25.10
C ALA A 14 2.71 -0.93 23.86
N MET A 15 3.86 -1.56 23.62
CA MET A 15 4.18 -2.38 22.46
C MET A 15 4.68 -3.77 22.88
N ASP A 16 4.00 -4.47 23.78
CA ASP A 16 4.24 -5.91 23.95
C ASP A 16 3.40 -6.69 22.93
N HIS A 17 3.65 -6.44 21.64
CA HIS A 17 3.06 -7.24 20.56
C HIS A 17 3.80 -8.59 20.50
N PRO A 18 3.11 -9.75 20.56
CA PRO A 18 3.72 -11.07 20.75
C PRO A 18 4.70 -11.51 19.66
N LEU A 19 4.74 -10.78 18.54
CA LEU A 19 5.65 -11.04 17.43
C LEU A 19 6.91 -10.16 17.43
N LEU A 20 7.03 -9.17 18.31
CA LEU A 20 8.16 -8.22 18.25
C LEU A 20 9.50 -8.90 18.48
N ASP A 21 9.59 -9.80 19.46
CA ASP A 21 10.82 -10.57 19.71
C ASP A 21 11.22 -11.39 18.49
N LEU A 22 10.24 -12.00 17.81
CA LEU A 22 10.48 -12.76 16.58
C LEU A 22 10.93 -11.85 15.43
N ILE A 23 10.31 -10.68 15.27
CA ILE A 23 10.67 -9.69 14.25
C ILE A 23 12.10 -9.19 14.48
N ASN A 24 12.43 -8.81 15.70
CA ASN A 24 13.77 -8.34 16.07
C ASN A 24 14.83 -9.41 15.80
N ALA A 25 14.57 -10.66 16.22
CA ALA A 25 15.48 -11.78 15.95
C ALA A 25 15.72 -12.01 14.44
N ARG A 26 14.73 -11.75 13.59
CA ARG A 26 14.87 -11.83 12.12
C ARG A 26 15.66 -10.67 11.55
N ILE A 27 15.46 -9.46 12.05
CA ILE A 27 16.23 -8.27 11.64
C ILE A 27 17.70 -8.48 12.00
N GLU A 28 18.01 -8.86 13.24
CA GLU A 28 19.39 -9.11 13.69
C GLU A 28 20.09 -10.22 12.89
N ALA A 29 19.36 -11.28 12.52
CA ALA A 29 19.90 -12.33 11.66
C ALA A 29 20.23 -11.81 10.25
N ALA A 30 19.36 -10.97 9.68
CA ALA A 30 19.56 -10.34 8.38
C ALA A 30 20.79 -9.41 8.40
N GLU A 31 20.92 -8.57 9.43
CA GLU A 31 22.09 -7.71 9.65
C GLU A 31 23.38 -8.50 9.73
N ARG A 32 23.43 -9.56 10.56
CA ARG A 32 24.61 -10.42 10.70
C ARG A 32 24.99 -11.13 9.41
N SER A 33 24.02 -11.42 8.55
CA SER A 33 24.26 -12.02 7.24
C SER A 33 24.66 -11.01 6.17
N GLY A 34 24.71 -9.71 6.48
CA GLY A 34 25.00 -8.65 5.52
C GLY A 34 23.88 -8.44 4.51
N ALA A 35 22.63 -8.85 4.81
CA ALA A 35 21.52 -8.77 3.86
C ALA A 35 21.14 -7.33 3.47
N PHE A 36 21.58 -6.33 4.25
CA PHE A 36 21.41 -4.91 3.95
C PHE A 36 22.65 -4.26 3.33
N GLU A 37 23.72 -5.03 3.10
CA GLU A 37 24.93 -4.56 2.42
C GLU A 37 24.84 -4.79 0.91
N ASN A 38 25.48 -3.93 0.11
CA ASN A 38 25.55 -4.06 -1.35
C ASN A 38 24.20 -4.21 -2.07
N LEU A 39 23.14 -3.62 -1.50
CA LEU A 39 21.81 -3.63 -2.12
C LEU A 39 21.86 -3.02 -3.53
N GLU A 40 21.07 -3.59 -4.43
CA GLU A 40 20.94 -3.06 -5.78
C GLU A 40 20.44 -1.60 -5.73
N GLY A 41 21.19 -0.69 -6.34
CA GLY A 41 20.86 0.73 -6.33
C GLY A 41 21.24 1.48 -5.04
N ALA A 42 21.94 0.85 -4.09
CA ALA A 42 22.45 1.54 -2.91
C ALA A 42 23.29 2.77 -3.29
N GLY A 43 22.98 3.91 -2.66
CA GLY A 43 23.64 5.20 -2.92
C GLY A 43 23.24 5.89 -4.23
N ARG A 44 22.37 5.30 -5.05
CA ARG A 44 21.82 5.94 -6.25
C ARG A 44 20.55 6.72 -5.92
N PRO A 45 20.26 7.81 -6.63
CA PRO A 45 19.00 8.51 -6.47
C PRO A 45 17.82 7.59 -6.82
N LEU A 46 16.74 7.71 -6.06
CA LEU A 46 15.50 7.00 -6.37
C LEU A 46 14.94 7.50 -7.72
N PRO A 47 14.30 6.63 -8.52
CA PRO A 47 13.66 7.06 -9.75
C PRO A 47 12.57 8.09 -9.46
N ALA A 48 12.40 9.03 -10.39
CA ALA A 48 11.39 10.07 -10.29
C ALA A 48 9.99 9.45 -10.17
N SER A 49 9.17 10.04 -9.30
CA SER A 49 7.76 9.71 -9.10
C SER A 49 6.93 10.95 -9.31
N ASP A 50 5.84 10.83 -10.05
CA ASP A 50 4.86 11.91 -10.22
C ASP A 50 4.03 12.13 -8.94
N ASP A 51 4.03 11.14 -8.04
CA ASP A 51 3.45 11.18 -6.70
C ASP A 51 4.53 10.80 -5.67
N PRO A 52 5.26 11.80 -5.11
CA PRO A 52 6.33 11.55 -4.15
C PRO A 52 5.81 11.02 -2.80
N ASP A 53 4.60 11.39 -2.40
CA ASP A 53 4.02 11.01 -1.10
C ASP A 53 3.70 9.50 -1.07
N ASN A 54 3.23 8.95 -2.20
CA ASN A 54 2.92 7.52 -2.32
C ASN A 54 4.02 6.68 -2.98
N ALA A 55 5.17 7.28 -3.30
CA ALA A 55 6.23 6.64 -4.10
C ALA A 55 6.77 5.35 -3.47
N VAL A 56 6.97 5.34 -2.15
CA VAL A 56 7.54 4.18 -1.43
C VAL A 56 6.56 3.02 -1.42
N LEU A 57 5.32 3.27 -1.01
CA LEU A 57 4.28 2.23 -0.95
C LEU A 57 4.00 1.65 -2.34
N THR A 58 3.86 2.52 -3.35
CA THR A 58 3.63 2.10 -4.73
C THR A 58 4.76 1.23 -5.26
N ARG A 59 6.01 1.56 -4.92
CA ARG A 59 7.18 0.78 -5.32
C ARG A 59 7.21 -0.59 -4.64
N ILE A 60 7.01 -0.65 -3.32
CA ILE A 60 6.97 -1.91 -2.58
C ILE A 60 5.88 -2.82 -3.16
N LEU A 61 4.69 -2.28 -3.41
CA LEU A 61 3.58 -3.05 -3.97
C LEU A 61 3.94 -3.57 -5.38
N LYS A 62 4.48 -2.70 -6.25
CA LYS A 62 4.89 -3.08 -7.61
C LYS A 62 5.97 -4.18 -7.61
N GLU A 63 6.97 -4.07 -6.74
CA GLU A 63 8.07 -5.05 -6.61
C GLU A 63 7.60 -6.39 -6.03
N ASN A 64 6.59 -6.39 -5.17
CA ASN A 64 6.01 -7.59 -4.58
C ASN A 64 4.83 -8.16 -5.39
N GLY A 65 4.54 -7.62 -6.58
CA GLY A 65 3.41 -8.05 -7.42
C GLY A 65 2.02 -7.75 -6.83
N ALA A 66 1.96 -6.94 -5.77
CA ALA A 66 0.73 -6.51 -5.15
C ALA A 66 0.18 -5.27 -5.87
N VAL A 67 -1.12 -5.25 -6.15
CA VAL A 67 -1.79 -4.11 -6.79
C VAL A 67 -2.49 -3.31 -5.71
N PRO A 68 -2.23 -1.98 -5.59
CA PRO A 68 -2.98 -1.13 -4.66
C PRO A 68 -4.49 -1.25 -4.91
N GLU A 69 -5.30 -1.21 -3.85
CA GLU A 69 -6.76 -1.34 -3.94
C GLU A 69 -7.37 -0.33 -4.92
N GLU A 70 -6.88 0.91 -4.92
CA GLU A 70 -7.28 1.96 -5.85
C GLU A 70 -7.06 1.58 -7.32
N VAL A 71 -5.92 0.96 -7.64
CA VAL A 71 -5.58 0.54 -9.00
C VAL A 71 -6.48 -0.61 -9.44
N ALA A 72 -6.82 -1.53 -8.52
CA ALA A 72 -7.80 -2.58 -8.80
C ALA A 72 -9.19 -2.01 -9.10
N LEU A 73 -9.65 -1.05 -8.30
CA LEU A 73 -10.94 -0.37 -8.49
C LEU A 73 -10.98 0.44 -9.80
N LEU A 74 -9.87 1.10 -10.17
CA LEU A 74 -9.76 1.82 -11.45
C LEU A 74 -9.89 0.88 -12.65
N ARG A 75 -9.29 -0.32 -12.57
CA ARG A 75 -9.44 -1.36 -13.61
C ARG A 75 -10.88 -1.85 -13.70
N GLU A 76 -11.50 -2.15 -12.56
CA GLU A 76 -12.91 -2.55 -12.49
C GLU A 76 -13.84 -1.50 -13.12
N LEU A 77 -13.62 -0.21 -12.80
CA LEU A 77 -14.38 0.89 -13.40
C LEU A 77 -14.20 0.99 -14.92
N ALA A 78 -12.98 0.77 -15.43
CA ALA A 78 -12.72 0.75 -16.86
C ALA A 78 -13.50 -0.37 -17.56
N ASP A 79 -13.50 -1.57 -16.97
CA ASP A 79 -14.21 -2.74 -17.49
C ASP A 79 -15.73 -2.55 -17.45
N LEU A 80 -16.27 -2.05 -16.35
CA LEU A 80 -17.70 -1.74 -16.21
C LEU A 80 -18.15 -0.69 -17.23
N ARG A 81 -17.36 0.38 -17.44
CA ARG A 81 -17.64 1.41 -18.44
C ARG A 81 -17.57 0.86 -19.85
N ALA A 82 -16.62 -0.03 -20.15
CA ALA A 82 -16.55 -0.71 -21.44
C ALA A 82 -17.81 -1.57 -21.69
N ARG A 83 -18.19 -2.42 -20.73
CA ARG A 83 -19.41 -3.23 -20.82
C ARG A 83 -20.67 -2.39 -20.99
N LEU A 84 -20.75 -1.23 -20.32
CA LEU A 84 -21.90 -0.34 -20.46
C LEU A 84 -22.02 0.22 -21.87
N ARG A 85 -20.93 0.45 -22.61
CA ARG A 85 -20.99 0.91 -24.01
C ARG A 85 -21.64 -0.14 -24.91
N ASP A 86 -21.34 -1.41 -24.69
CA ASP A 86 -21.78 -2.51 -25.56
C ASP A 86 -23.13 -3.13 -25.13
N THR A 87 -23.66 -2.72 -23.98
CA THR A 87 -24.95 -3.25 -23.48
C THR A 87 -26.13 -2.43 -24.01
N HIS A 88 -27.05 -3.08 -24.72
CA HIS A 88 -28.26 -2.42 -25.24
C HIS A 88 -29.54 -2.72 -24.43
N ASP A 89 -29.53 -3.77 -23.60
CA ASP A 89 -30.66 -4.06 -22.70
C ASP A 89 -30.77 -3.01 -21.59
N ARG A 90 -31.97 -2.45 -21.43
CA ARG A 90 -32.22 -1.34 -20.49
C ARG A 90 -32.02 -1.75 -19.03
N THR A 91 -32.38 -2.98 -18.68
CA THR A 91 -32.29 -3.49 -17.31
C THR A 91 -30.83 -3.75 -16.93
N ALA A 92 -30.07 -4.40 -17.81
CA ALA A 92 -28.64 -4.65 -17.67
C ALA A 92 -27.83 -3.35 -17.63
N ARG A 93 -28.17 -2.35 -18.46
CA ARG A 93 -27.56 -1.01 -18.38
C ARG A 93 -27.79 -0.36 -17.01
N ALA A 94 -29.01 -0.43 -16.48
CA ALA A 94 -29.32 0.15 -15.17
C ALA A 94 -28.54 -0.55 -14.03
N ALA A 95 -28.30 -1.86 -14.14
CA ALA A 95 -27.43 -2.58 -13.20
C ALA A 95 -25.98 -2.11 -13.30
N LEU A 96 -25.41 -2.05 -14.50
CA LEU A 96 -24.03 -1.58 -14.72
C LEU A 96 -23.81 -0.14 -14.21
N ILE A 97 -24.80 0.75 -14.37
CA ILE A 97 -24.71 2.12 -13.84
C ILE A 97 -24.64 2.11 -12.30
N ARG A 98 -25.40 1.24 -11.63
CA ARG A 98 -25.33 1.09 -10.17
C ARG A 98 -23.98 0.54 -9.73
N ASP A 99 -23.45 -0.45 -10.45
CA ASP A 99 -22.15 -1.04 -10.14
C ASP A 99 -21.02 -0.02 -10.30
N ILE A 100 -21.06 0.81 -11.36
CA ILE A 100 -20.13 1.91 -11.56
C ILE A 100 -20.20 2.90 -10.39
N ALA A 101 -21.39 3.32 -9.98
CA ALA A 101 -21.55 4.27 -8.87
C ALA A 101 -21.01 3.72 -7.54
N LEU A 102 -21.19 2.42 -7.30
CA LEU A 102 -20.64 1.75 -6.13
C LEU A 102 -19.10 1.68 -6.18
N ALA A 103 -18.54 1.33 -7.34
CA ALA A 103 -17.09 1.27 -7.53
C ALA A 103 -16.43 2.65 -7.42
N ASP A 104 -17.04 3.71 -7.98
CA ASP A 104 -16.57 5.10 -7.82
C ASP A 104 -16.58 5.51 -6.33
N THR A 105 -17.62 5.15 -5.57
CA THR A 105 -17.69 5.43 -4.11
C THR A 105 -16.57 4.72 -3.34
N ARG A 106 -16.28 3.45 -3.67
CA ARG A 106 -15.19 2.70 -3.04
C ARG A 106 -13.83 3.31 -3.36
N LEU A 107 -13.64 3.77 -4.59
CA LEU A 107 -12.41 4.42 -5.01
C LEU A 107 -12.18 5.73 -4.23
N ASP A 108 -13.23 6.52 -4.04
CA ASP A 108 -13.14 7.74 -3.23
C ASP A 108 -12.78 7.47 -1.77
N ILE A 109 -13.27 6.37 -1.19
CA ILE A 109 -12.91 5.95 0.17
C ILE A 109 -11.45 5.49 0.21
N ALA A 110 -11.02 4.69 -0.77
CA ALA A 110 -9.65 4.17 -0.85
C ALA A 110 -8.62 5.32 -0.94
N LYS A 111 -8.89 6.33 -1.78
CA LYS A 111 -8.03 7.51 -1.97
C LYS A 111 -7.91 8.45 -0.77
N ARG A 112 -8.80 8.34 0.22
CA ARG A 112 -8.82 9.21 1.41
C ARG A 112 -8.11 8.59 2.61
N ARG A 113 -7.69 7.33 2.51
CA ARG A 113 -6.94 6.62 3.56
C ARG A 113 -5.45 6.87 3.43
#